data_AF-A0A3B0IUZ8-F1
#
_entry.id   AF-A0A3B0IUZ8-F1
#
_cell.length_a   1.000
_cell.length_b   1.000
_cell.length_c   1.000
_cell.angle_alpha   90.00
_cell.angle_beta   90.00
_cell.angle_gamma   90.00
#
_symmetry.space_group_name_H-M   'P 1'
#
loop_
_entity.id
_entity.type
_entity.pdbx_description
1 polymer ?
#
loop_
_entity_poly.entity_id
_entity_poly.type
_entity_poly.pdbx_seq_one_letter_code
_entity_poly.pdbx_strand_id
1 'polypeptide(L)'
;MPKIALFSLLILITSIATQAEEGIPLEGITQETAYFLSSSIPEKTLVPLLKSAQAKGITVYFNGLIDNSMEKTARYLLNLIEKYQVAGIRVDPLRFDYYGIIQAPALVKRCGKDFDIVYGSMALDEGLTQINRHGACRNE
;
A
#
# COMPACT_ATOMS: atom_id res chain seq x y z
N MET A 1 -20.09 -4.68 65.66
CA MET A 1 -20.21 -3.29 65.14
C MET A 1 -18.91 -2.94 64.40
N PRO A 2 -18.91 -1.96 63.50
CA PRO A 2 -19.22 -2.05 62.06
C PRO A 2 -17.90 -2.13 61.22
N LYS A 3 -17.85 -2.14 59.87
CA LYS A 3 -18.82 -1.82 58.79
C LYS A 3 -18.76 -2.90 57.67
N ILE A 4 -19.77 -2.88 56.80
CA ILE A 4 -19.76 -3.54 55.48
C ILE A 4 -19.17 -2.56 54.45
N ALA A 5 -18.34 -3.04 53.52
CA ALA A 5 -17.90 -2.29 52.33
C ALA A 5 -18.37 -3.04 51.07
N LEU A 6 -19.58 -2.70 50.61
CA LEU A 6 -20.20 -3.27 49.42
C LEU A 6 -19.59 -2.61 48.16
N PHE A 7 -18.49 -3.16 47.65
CA PHE A 7 -17.93 -2.71 46.37
C PHE A 7 -18.67 -3.37 45.20
N SER A 8 -19.64 -2.64 44.66
CA SER A 8 -20.33 -3.00 43.43
C SER A 8 -19.38 -2.88 42.23
N LEU A 9 -18.87 -4.01 41.73
CA LEU A 9 -18.01 -4.03 40.55
C LEU A 9 -18.87 -4.04 39.28
N LEU A 10 -19.26 -2.84 38.86
CA LEU A 10 -19.90 -2.60 37.57
C LEU A 10 -18.86 -2.83 36.46
N ILE A 11 -18.82 -4.03 35.87
CA ILE A 11 -17.94 -4.33 34.74
C ILE A 11 -18.47 -3.58 33.51
N LEU A 12 -17.83 -2.45 33.20
CA LEU A 12 -18.10 -1.71 31.97
C LEU A 12 -17.78 -2.61 30.76
N ILE A 13 -18.78 -2.80 29.91
CA ILE A 13 -18.59 -3.44 28.60
C ILE A 13 -17.83 -2.43 27.74
N THR A 14 -16.51 -2.57 27.65
CA THR A 14 -15.70 -1.76 26.75
C THR A 14 -15.99 -2.19 25.32
N SER A 15 -16.82 -1.42 24.62
CA SER A 15 -17.01 -1.54 23.18
C SER A 15 -15.66 -1.39 22.47
N ILE A 16 -15.09 -2.52 22.05
CA ILE A 16 -13.97 -2.50 21.10
C ILE A 16 -14.57 -2.11 19.76
N ALA A 17 -14.57 -0.80 19.49
CA ALA A 17 -14.79 -0.31 18.15
C ALA A 17 -13.64 -0.83 17.28
N THR A 18 -13.94 -1.72 16.33
CA THR A 18 -13.00 -2.11 15.28
C THR A 18 -12.69 -0.86 14.46
N GLN A 19 -11.60 -0.18 14.80
CA GLN A 19 -11.03 0.84 13.93
C GLN A 19 -10.58 0.14 12.66
N ALA A 20 -11.12 0.57 11.52
CA ALA A 20 -10.56 0.19 10.23
C ALA A 20 -9.10 0.67 10.18
N GLU A 21 -8.20 -0.09 9.55
CA GLU A 21 -6.82 0.35 9.39
C GLU A 21 -6.73 1.58 8.48
N GLU A 22 -6.82 2.77 9.08
CA GLU A 22 -6.34 3.99 8.45
C GLU A 22 -4.86 3.80 8.10
N GLY A 23 -4.50 4.08 6.84
CA GLY A 23 -3.16 3.84 6.33
C GLY A 23 -2.11 4.61 7.13
N ILE A 24 -0.87 4.09 7.17
CA ILE A 24 0.27 4.75 7.83
C ILE A 24 0.29 6.23 7.41
N PRO A 25 0.18 7.19 8.37
CA PRO A 25 0.22 8.60 8.07
C PRO A 25 1.41 8.96 7.18
N LEU A 26 1.18 9.82 6.20
CA LEU A 26 2.18 10.15 5.19
C LEU A 26 3.27 11.08 5.78
N GLU A 27 2.92 11.84 6.82
CA GLU A 27 3.84 12.47 7.76
C GLU A 27 4.75 11.45 8.44
N GLY A 28 6.07 11.66 8.35
CA GLY A 28 7.07 10.89 9.07
C GLY A 28 7.65 9.69 8.32
N ILE A 29 7.06 9.29 7.19
CA ILE A 29 7.74 8.38 6.25
C ILE A 29 8.98 9.11 5.71
N THR A 30 10.15 8.46 5.77
CA THR A 30 11.41 9.03 5.24
C THR A 30 12.12 8.08 4.29
N GLN A 31 11.84 6.78 4.34
CA GLN A 31 12.41 5.79 3.42
C GLN A 31 11.26 4.90 2.95
N GLU A 32 11.01 4.88 1.64
CA GLU A 32 9.97 4.05 1.04
C GLU A 32 10.42 3.64 -0.37
N THR A 33 10.27 2.35 -0.71
CA THR A 33 10.30 1.88 -2.10
C THR A 33 8.99 1.17 -2.33
N ALA A 34 8.22 1.64 -3.32
CA ALA A 34 6.83 1.25 -3.48
C ALA A 34 6.40 1.25 -4.94
N TYR A 35 5.54 0.31 -5.32
CA TYR A 35 5.07 0.17 -6.69
C TYR A 35 3.57 0.43 -6.81
N PHE A 36 3.22 1.45 -7.58
CA PHE A 36 1.87 1.97 -7.72
C PHE A 36 1.22 1.37 -8.96
N LEU A 37 0.22 0.53 -8.73
CA LEU A 37 -0.48 -0.27 -9.76
C LEU A 37 -1.99 0.02 -9.74
N SER A 38 -2.69 -0.45 -10.77
CA SER A 38 -4.13 -0.21 -10.94
C SER A 38 -4.80 -1.38 -11.67
N SER A 39 -6.10 -1.57 -11.43
CA SER A 39 -6.94 -2.53 -12.15
C SER A 39 -7.16 -2.17 -13.61
N SER A 40 -6.82 -0.94 -14.03
CA SER A 40 -6.78 -0.55 -15.44
C SER A 40 -5.64 -1.22 -16.22
N ILE A 41 -4.64 -1.79 -15.53
CA ILE A 41 -3.57 -2.57 -16.14
C ILE A 41 -4.11 -3.98 -16.45
N PRO A 42 -4.05 -4.47 -17.71
CA PRO A 42 -4.52 -5.82 -18.04
C PRO A 42 -3.82 -6.90 -17.22
N GLU A 43 -4.54 -7.93 -16.76
CA GLU A 43 -4.00 -9.01 -15.89
C GLU A 43 -2.69 -9.62 -16.43
N LYS A 44 -2.60 -9.84 -17.75
CA LYS A 44 -1.40 -10.38 -18.43
C LYS A 44 -0.12 -9.56 -18.20
N THR A 45 -0.28 -8.26 -17.93
CA THR A 45 0.81 -7.32 -17.62
C THR A 45 0.92 -7.11 -16.11
N LEU A 46 -0.21 -6.97 -15.42
CA LEU A 46 -0.27 -6.73 -13.98
C LEU A 46 0.35 -7.86 -13.15
N VAL A 47 0.07 -9.13 -13.48
CA VAL A 47 0.52 -10.28 -12.68
C VAL A 47 2.06 -10.41 -12.66
N PRO A 48 2.79 -10.30 -13.79
CA PRO A 48 4.25 -10.20 -13.76
C PRO A 48 4.80 -9.06 -12.87
N LEU A 49 4.15 -7.89 -12.89
CA LEU A 49 4.54 -6.73 -12.09
C LEU A 49 4.34 -6.99 -10.58
N LEU A 50 3.19 -7.55 -10.19
CA LEU A 50 2.91 -7.97 -8.81
C LEU A 50 3.93 -9.01 -8.31
N LYS A 51 4.24 -10.03 -9.12
CA LYS A 51 5.23 -11.05 -8.75
C LYS A 51 6.64 -10.49 -8.63
N SER A 52 7.01 -9.52 -9.48
CA SER A 52 8.31 -8.84 -9.40
C SER A 52 8.45 -8.01 -8.11
N ALA A 53 7.41 -7.28 -7.72
CA ALA A 53 7.39 -6.53 -6.46
C ALA A 53 7.45 -7.45 -5.23
N GLN A 54 6.60 -8.49 -5.21
CA GLN A 54 6.59 -9.51 -4.15
C GLN A 54 7.94 -10.21 -3.97
N ALA A 55 8.60 -10.61 -5.06
CA ALA A 55 9.92 -11.25 -5.02
C ALA A 55 11.04 -10.34 -4.46
N LYS A 56 10.80 -9.02 -4.41
CA LYS A 56 11.73 -8.00 -3.89
C LYS A 56 11.28 -7.40 -2.55
N GLY A 57 10.17 -7.87 -1.98
CA GLY A 57 9.60 -7.30 -0.75
C GLY A 57 9.08 -5.87 -0.91
N ILE A 58 8.81 -5.41 -2.13
CA ILE A 58 8.34 -4.06 -2.41
C ILE A 58 6.82 -4.01 -2.27
N THR A 59 6.33 -3.13 -1.40
CA THR A 59 4.89 -2.91 -1.19
C THR A 59 4.24 -2.41 -2.48
N VAL A 60 3.11 -3.01 -2.83
CA VAL A 60 2.28 -2.55 -3.94
C VAL A 60 1.13 -1.71 -3.40
N TYR A 61 0.97 -0.49 -3.92
CA TYR A 61 -0.20 0.34 -3.68
C TYR A 61 -1.14 0.29 -4.88
N PHE A 62 -2.41 0.03 -4.61
CA PHE A 62 -3.47 -0.01 -5.62
C PHE A 62 -4.32 1.26 -5.55
N ASN A 63 -4.58 1.87 -6.72
CA ASN A 63 -5.32 3.12 -6.80
C ASN A 63 -6.81 2.93 -6.49
N GLY A 64 -7.19 3.22 -5.24
CA GLY A 64 -8.58 3.41 -4.84
C GLY A 64 -9.52 2.22 -5.10
N LEU A 65 -10.78 2.54 -5.36
CA LEU A 65 -11.86 1.56 -5.47
C LEU A 65 -12.31 1.39 -6.93
N ILE A 66 -12.44 0.14 -7.37
CA ILE A 66 -13.01 -0.22 -8.68
C ILE A 66 -14.48 0.19 -8.71
N ASP A 67 -14.82 1.07 -9.65
CA ASP A 67 -16.15 1.70 -9.80
C ASP A 67 -16.71 2.27 -8.47
N ASN A 68 -15.85 2.88 -7.65
CA ASN A 68 -16.19 3.39 -6.31
C ASN A 68 -16.74 2.31 -5.33
N SER A 69 -16.47 1.02 -5.57
CA SER A 69 -16.95 -0.09 -4.75
C SER A 69 -15.82 -0.86 -4.07
N MET A 70 -15.79 -0.83 -2.74
CA MET A 70 -14.90 -1.68 -1.93
C MET A 70 -15.16 -3.17 -2.20
N GLU A 71 -16.42 -3.54 -2.39
CA GLU A 71 -16.87 -4.91 -2.64
C GLU A 71 -16.32 -5.48 -3.97
N LYS A 72 -16.34 -4.67 -5.05
CA LYS A 72 -15.70 -5.01 -6.34
C LYS A 72 -14.18 -5.11 -6.19
N THR A 73 -13.58 -4.16 -5.47
CA THR A 73 -12.12 -4.09 -5.25
C THR A 73 -11.62 -5.31 -4.49
N ALA A 74 -12.27 -5.67 -3.38
CA ALA A 74 -11.96 -6.85 -2.59
C ALA A 74 -12.07 -8.14 -3.43
N ARG A 75 -13.17 -8.33 -4.18
CA ARG A 75 -13.30 -9.48 -5.09
C ARG A 75 -12.22 -9.55 -6.16
N TYR A 76 -11.88 -8.42 -6.78
CA TYR A 76 -10.82 -8.36 -7.79
C TYR A 76 -9.46 -8.78 -7.20
N LEU A 77 -9.11 -8.26 -6.02
CA LEU A 77 -7.86 -8.62 -5.34
C LEU A 77 -7.84 -10.07 -4.86
N LEU A 78 -8.95 -10.58 -4.28
CA LEU A 78 -9.08 -11.99 -3.90
C LEU A 78 -8.91 -12.92 -5.10
N ASN A 79 -9.57 -12.63 -6.22
CA ASN A 79 -9.42 -13.39 -7.46
C ASN A 79 -7.95 -13.42 -7.94
N LEU A 80 -7.21 -12.30 -7.83
CA LEU A 80 -5.78 -12.28 -8.18
C LEU A 80 -4.94 -13.14 -7.22
N ILE A 81 -5.18 -13.02 -5.91
CA ILE A 81 -4.47 -13.78 -4.87
C ILE A 81 -4.68 -15.28 -5.08
N GLU A 82 -5.93 -15.73 -5.23
CA GLU A 82 -6.29 -17.15 -5.42
C GLU A 82 -5.72 -17.72 -6.73
N LYS A 83 -5.87 -16.99 -7.84
CA LYS A 83 -5.50 -17.45 -9.19
C LYS A 83 -4.00 -17.42 -9.45
N TYR A 84 -3.27 -16.48 -8.83
CA TYR A 84 -1.87 -16.20 -9.18
C TYR A 84 -0.88 -16.27 -8.01
N GLN A 85 -1.36 -16.44 -6.78
CA GLN A 85 -0.54 -16.49 -5.55
C GLN A 85 0.30 -15.21 -5.34
N VAL A 86 -0.31 -14.07 -5.68
CA VAL A 86 0.26 -12.73 -5.44
C VAL A 86 -0.06 -12.25 -4.03
N ALA A 87 0.81 -11.44 -3.44
CA ALA A 87 0.66 -10.86 -2.10
C ALA A 87 1.27 -9.44 -2.02
N GLY A 88 1.15 -8.78 -0.86
CA GLY A 88 1.78 -7.48 -0.60
C GLY A 88 1.06 -6.26 -1.22
N ILE A 89 -0.22 -6.42 -1.58
CA ILE A 89 -1.05 -5.36 -2.15
C ILE A 89 -1.80 -4.62 -1.02
N ARG A 90 -1.71 -3.28 -0.99
CA ARG A 90 -2.51 -2.40 -0.14
C ARG A 90 -3.35 -1.47 -1.02
N VAL A 91 -4.62 -1.24 -0.65
CA VAL A 91 -5.45 -0.21 -1.30
C VAL A 91 -5.24 1.09 -0.54
N ASP A 92 -4.60 2.09 -1.17
CA ASP A 92 -4.20 3.34 -0.51
C ASP A 92 -4.21 4.50 -1.53
N PRO A 93 -5.39 5.07 -1.85
CA PRO A 93 -5.49 6.19 -2.80
C PRO A 93 -4.81 7.47 -2.28
N LEU A 94 -4.80 7.70 -0.95
CA LEU A 94 -4.14 8.87 -0.36
C LEU A 94 -2.64 8.89 -0.66
N ARG A 95 -2.02 7.71 -0.80
CA ARG A 95 -0.61 7.60 -1.19
C ARG A 95 -0.37 7.87 -2.68
N PHE A 96 -1.37 7.67 -3.56
CA PHE A 96 -1.29 8.16 -4.94
C PHE A 96 -1.33 9.69 -4.95
N ASP A 97 -2.26 10.29 -4.20
CA ASP A 97 -2.37 11.76 -4.07
C ASP A 97 -1.09 12.38 -3.50
N TYR A 98 -0.49 11.75 -2.47
CA TYR A 98 0.75 12.20 -1.83
C TYR A 98 1.94 12.35 -2.79
N TYR A 99 2.15 11.34 -3.64
CA TYR A 99 3.23 11.36 -4.63
C TYR A 99 2.81 11.99 -5.97
N GLY A 100 1.58 12.51 -6.09
CA GLY A 100 1.06 13.11 -7.32
C GLY A 100 0.92 12.12 -8.49
N ILE A 101 0.66 10.84 -8.20
CA ILE A 101 0.65 9.77 -9.19
C ILE A 101 -0.70 9.71 -9.92
N ILE A 102 -0.75 10.37 -11.08
CA ILE A 102 -1.93 10.42 -11.95
C ILE A 102 -2.06 9.22 -12.90
N GLN A 103 -1.03 8.38 -13.01
CA GLN A 103 -0.98 7.26 -13.94
C GLN A 103 -0.20 6.07 -13.37
N ALA A 104 -0.66 4.85 -13.66
CA ALA A 104 -0.01 3.60 -13.26
C ALA A 104 0.36 2.77 -14.51
N PRO A 105 1.44 1.96 -14.47
CA PRO A 105 2.31 1.70 -13.32
C PRO A 105 3.34 2.82 -13.07
N ALA A 106 3.69 3.03 -11.80
CA ALA A 106 4.73 3.97 -11.36
C ALA A 106 5.53 3.40 -10.18
N LEU A 107 6.86 3.39 -10.27
CA LEU A 107 7.77 3.03 -9.18
C LEU A 107 8.22 4.28 -8.45
N VAL A 108 8.10 4.30 -7.13
CA VAL A 108 8.59 5.38 -6.26
C VAL A 108 9.75 4.87 -5.41
N LYS A 109 10.78 5.70 -5.27
CA LYS A 109 11.78 5.60 -4.19
C LYS A 109 11.87 6.94 -3.48
N ARG A 110 11.69 6.95 -2.17
CA ARG A 110 11.78 8.13 -1.30
C ARG A 110 13.00 8.03 -0.39
N CYS A 111 13.72 9.14 -0.24
CA CYS A 111 14.90 9.30 0.59
C CYS A 111 14.84 10.64 1.36
N GLY A 112 14.47 10.57 2.64
CA GLY A 112 14.19 11.70 3.49
C GLY A 112 13.08 12.61 2.94
N LYS A 113 13.50 13.79 2.48
CA LYS A 113 12.63 14.85 1.92
C LYS A 113 12.42 14.73 0.41
N ASP A 114 13.28 13.99 -0.29
CA ASP A 114 13.27 13.88 -1.74
C ASP A 114 12.69 12.52 -2.16
N PHE A 115 12.17 12.43 -3.39
CA PHE A 115 11.70 11.17 -3.98
C PHE A 115 11.85 11.19 -5.49
N ASP A 116 12.04 10.01 -6.08
CA ASP A 116 12.03 9.78 -7.52
C ASP A 116 10.79 8.98 -7.91
N ILE A 117 10.23 9.26 -9.10
CA ILE A 117 9.15 8.49 -9.71
C ILE A 117 9.57 8.04 -11.10
N VAL A 118 9.48 6.74 -11.38
CA VAL A 118 9.68 6.15 -12.70
C VAL A 118 8.38 5.55 -13.20
N TYR A 119 7.84 6.12 -14.28
CA TYR A 119 6.61 5.66 -14.92
C TYR A 119 6.85 4.59 -15.98
N GLY A 120 5.85 3.71 -16.17
CA GLY A 120 5.80 2.76 -17.28
C GLY A 120 6.04 1.30 -16.88
N SER A 121 5.63 0.38 -17.75
CA SER A 121 5.64 -1.07 -17.50
C SER A 121 7.01 -1.72 -17.79
N MET A 122 8.10 -1.02 -17.46
CA MET A 122 9.46 -1.57 -17.54
C MET A 122 9.71 -2.62 -16.44
N ALA A 123 10.80 -3.38 -16.56
CA ALA A 123 11.18 -4.31 -15.50
C ALA A 123 11.48 -3.53 -14.20
N LEU A 124 11.09 -4.06 -13.04
CA LEU A 124 11.24 -3.31 -11.78
C LEU A 124 12.72 -3.02 -11.46
N ASP A 125 13.62 -3.95 -11.78
CA ASP A 125 15.08 -3.73 -11.71
C ASP A 125 15.59 -2.62 -12.64
N GLU A 126 14.96 -2.43 -13.81
CA GLU A 126 15.29 -1.34 -14.72
C GLU A 126 14.88 0.00 -14.12
N GLY A 127 13.67 0.08 -13.55
CA GLY A 127 13.19 1.27 -12.83
C GLY A 127 14.09 1.64 -11.64
N LEU A 128 14.45 0.65 -10.81
CA LEU A 128 15.43 0.84 -9.71
C LEU A 128 16.80 1.27 -10.25
N THR A 129 17.25 0.72 -11.37
CA THR A 129 18.51 1.12 -12.01
C THR A 129 18.46 2.56 -12.53
N GLN A 130 17.34 3.03 -13.07
CA GLN A 130 17.19 4.43 -13.49
C GLN A 130 17.30 5.37 -12.29
N ILE A 131 16.63 5.06 -11.17
CA ILE A 131 16.72 5.83 -9.92
C ILE A 131 18.17 5.84 -9.40
N ASN A 132 18.79 4.66 -9.27
CA ASN A 132 20.15 4.51 -8.74
C ASN A 132 21.25 5.13 -9.64
N ARG A 133 20.94 5.48 -10.90
CA ARG A 133 21.87 6.17 -11.81
C ARG A 133 21.62 7.67 -11.94
N HIS A 134 20.36 8.07 -11.98
CA HIS A 134 19.96 9.40 -12.45
C HIS A 134 19.09 10.18 -11.44
N GLY A 135 18.46 9.49 -10.49
CA GLY A 135 17.52 10.08 -9.53
C GLY A 135 18.18 10.93 -8.42
N ALA A 136 17.34 11.51 -7.56
CA ALA A 136 17.74 12.12 -6.31
C ALA A 136 18.20 11.07 -5.29
N CYS A 137 17.47 9.95 -5.18
CA CYS A 137 17.69 8.85 -4.23
C CYS A 137 18.71 7.82 -4.72
N ARG A 138 19.76 8.27 -5.40
CA ARG A 138 20.73 7.39 -6.08
C ARG A 138 21.75 6.70 -5.17
N ASN A 139 21.95 7.22 -3.96
CA ASN A 139 22.98 6.77 -3.00
C ASN A 139 22.39 6.07 -1.77
N GLU A 140 21.13 5.64 -1.86
CA GLU A 140 20.28 5.17 -0.74
C GLU A 140 19.89 3.70 -0.93
#